data_AF-A0A819NQL7-F1
#
_entry.id   AF-A0A819NQL7-F1
#
_cell.length_a   1.000
_cell.length_b   1.000
_cell.length_c   1.000
_cell.angle_alpha   90.00
_cell.angle_beta   90.00
_cell.angle_gamma   90.00
#
_symmetry.space_group_name_H-M   'P 1'
#
loop_
_entity.id
_entity.type
_entity.pdbx_description
1 polymer ?
#
loop_
_entity_poly.entity_id
_entity_poly.type
_entity_poly.pdbx_seq_one_letter_code
_entity_poly.pdbx_strand_id
1 'polypeptide(L)'
;MFGCENPFNMIEQPFEYIAVLDFEATCEENQGKTYRNETIEFPIVLTDVKQQTIIGKFHSYCRPVIKPILSKFCTQLTSIKK
;
A
#
# COMPACT_ATOMS: atom_id res chain seq x y z
N MET A 1 43.58 17.05 -7.80
CA MET A 1 42.12 17.21 -7.94
C MET A 1 41.49 16.18 -7.02
N PHE A 2 41.34 16.55 -5.75
CA PHE A 2 40.89 15.64 -4.69
C PHE A 2 39.38 15.48 -4.81
N GLY A 3 38.92 14.24 -4.98
CA GLY A 3 37.51 13.89 -5.06
C GLY A 3 36.82 14.18 -3.74
N CYS A 4 35.66 14.81 -3.81
CA CYS A 4 34.71 14.92 -2.73
C CYS A 4 34.21 13.51 -2.37
N GLU A 5 34.57 13.02 -1.18
CA GLU A 5 33.94 11.84 -0.60
C GLU A 5 32.46 12.17 -0.35
N ASN A 6 31.56 11.38 -0.94
CA ASN A 6 30.12 11.56 -0.80
C ASN A 6 29.71 11.17 0.64
N PRO A 7 29.16 12.07 1.46
CA PRO A 7 28.88 11.84 2.89
C PRO A 7 27.74 10.86 3.16
N PHE A 8 27.10 10.32 2.12
CA PHE A 8 26.09 9.28 2.25
C PHE A 8 26.73 7.95 1.86
N ASN A 9 27.15 7.18 2.87
CA ASN A 9 27.38 5.75 2.71
C ASN A 9 26.02 5.13 2.39
N MET A 10 25.61 5.18 1.11
CA MET A 10 24.33 4.65 0.67
C MET A 10 24.39 3.14 0.86
N ILE A 11 23.69 2.67 1.89
CA ILE A 11 23.47 1.24 2.08
C ILE A 11 22.76 0.77 0.81
N GLU A 12 23.44 -0.04 0.00
CA GLU A 12 22.80 -0.68 -1.15
C GLU A 12 21.62 -1.50 -0.63
N GLN A 13 20.47 -1.31 -1.26
CA GLN A 13 19.29 -2.10 -0.94
C GLN A 13 19.62 -3.58 -1.27
N PRO A 14 19.34 -4.55 -0.38
CA PRO A 14 19.81 -5.93 -0.56
C PRO A 14 18.84 -6.85 -1.32
N PHE A 15 17.67 -6.35 -1.74
CA PHE A 15 16.58 -7.15 -2.31
C PHE A 15 16.60 -7.13 -3.84
N GLU A 16 16.38 -8.29 -4.47
CA GLU A 16 16.27 -8.35 -5.95
C GLU A 16 14.91 -7.84 -6.44
N TYR A 17 13.88 -8.02 -5.61
CA TYR A 17 12.51 -7.61 -5.89
C TYR A 17 11.90 -6.85 -4.73
N ILE A 18 11.10 -5.84 -5.03
CA ILE A 18 10.30 -5.09 -4.07
C ILE A 18 8.83 -5.27 -4.42
N ALA A 19 8.04 -5.76 -3.48
CA ALA A 19 6.59 -5.71 -3.54
C ALA A 19 6.11 -4.45 -2.84
N VAL A 20 5.46 -3.54 -3.57
CA VAL A 20 4.80 -2.35 -3.02
C VAL A 20 3.35 -2.70 -2.76
N LEU A 21 2.90 -2.55 -1.51
CA LEU A 21 1.55 -2.85 -1.05
C LEU A 21 0.88 -1.55 -0.60
N ASP A 22 -0.41 -1.42 -0.90
CA ASP A 22 -1.22 -0.27 -0.48
C ASP A 22 -2.64 -0.73 -0.14
N PHE A 23 -2.88 -1.14 1.09
CA PHE A 23 -4.20 -1.64 1.49
C PHE A 23 -5.18 -0.51 1.71
N GLU A 24 -6.36 -0.63 1.10
CA GLU A 24 -7.53 0.11 1.56
C GLU A 24 -8.31 -0.72 2.57
N ALA A 25 -8.86 -0.06 3.58
CA ALA A 25 -9.61 -0.71 4.65
C ALA A 25 -10.94 0.00 4.94
N THR A 26 -11.91 -0.74 5.49
CA THR A 26 -13.13 -0.14 6.04
C THR A 26 -12.77 0.95 7.05
N CYS A 27 -13.51 2.05 7.09
CA CYS A 27 -13.28 3.12 8.05
C CYS A 27 -14.59 3.89 8.36
N GLU A 28 -14.58 4.68 9.42
CA GLU A 28 -15.73 5.48 9.85
C GLU A 28 -15.23 6.76 10.53
N GLU A 29 -15.91 7.87 10.29
CA GLU A 29 -15.53 9.18 10.82
C GLU A 29 -15.63 9.18 12.34
N ASN A 30 -14.67 9.81 13.03
CA ASN A 30 -14.64 9.98 14.48
C ASN A 30 -14.59 8.71 15.35
N GLN A 31 -14.33 7.52 14.79
CA GLN A 31 -14.23 6.27 15.57
C GLN A 31 -12.83 6.03 16.17
N GLY A 32 -11.78 6.69 15.66
CA GLY A 32 -10.42 6.54 16.17
C GLY A 32 -9.86 5.12 16.07
N LYS A 33 -8.96 4.74 16.98
CA LYS A 33 -8.19 3.48 16.92
C LYS A 33 -8.97 2.22 17.34
N THR A 34 -10.18 2.36 17.89
CA THR A 34 -11.01 1.22 18.33
C THR A 34 -11.85 0.64 17.20
N TYR A 35 -11.94 1.34 16.07
CA TYR A 35 -12.61 0.83 14.89
C TYR A 35 -11.92 -0.44 14.38
N ARG A 36 -12.71 -1.49 14.10
CA ARG A 36 -12.21 -2.73 13.51
C ARG A 36 -12.16 -2.60 12.00
N ASN A 37 -11.04 -2.08 11.49
CA ASN A 37 -10.79 -2.01 10.05
C ASN A 37 -10.67 -3.42 9.45
N GLU A 38 -11.27 -3.62 8.28
CA GLU A 38 -11.15 -4.82 7.46
C GLU A 38 -10.57 -4.40 6.10
N THR A 39 -9.60 -5.13 5.56
CA THR A 39 -9.09 -4.87 4.21
C THR A 39 -10.23 -4.99 3.19
N ILE A 40 -10.36 -4.01 2.30
CA ILE A 40 -11.36 -3.96 1.23
C ILE A 40 -10.76 -3.86 -0.17
N GLU A 41 -9.48 -3.50 -0.28
CA GLU A 41 -8.71 -3.54 -1.53
C GLU A 41 -7.30 -4.02 -1.24
N PHE A 42 -6.78 -4.88 -2.12
CA PHE A 42 -5.45 -5.47 -2.01
C PHE A 42 -4.67 -5.33 -3.34
N PRO A 43 -4.10 -4.15 -3.62
CA PRO A 43 -3.18 -3.94 -4.72
C PRO A 43 -1.74 -4.28 -4.31
N ILE A 44 -1.01 -4.90 -5.24
CA ILE A 44 0.44 -5.13 -5.15
C ILE A 44 1.07 -4.80 -6.49
N VAL A 45 2.20 -4.11 -6.46
CA VAL A 45 3.10 -3.93 -7.61
C VAL A 45 4.44 -4.59 -7.28
N LEU A 46 4.86 -5.54 -8.12
CA LEU A 46 6.16 -6.20 -7.99
C LEU A 46 7.16 -5.52 -8.92
N THR A 47 8.28 -5.08 -8.36
CA THR A 47 9.33 -4.34 -9.05
C THR A 47 10.64 -5.13 -9.01
N ASP A 48 11.29 -5.30 -10.16
CA ASP A 48 12.68 -5.77 -10.26
C ASP A 48 13.61 -4.60 -9.99
N VAL A 49 14.44 -4.70 -8.95
CA VAL A 49 15.26 -3.56 -8.52
C VAL A 49 16.43 -3.31 -9.46
N LYS A 50 16.97 -4.36 -10.07
CA LYS A 50 18.10 -4.25 -11.00
C LYS A 50 17.67 -3.55 -12.29
N GLN A 51 16.50 -3.93 -12.81
CA GLN A 51 15.94 -3.37 -14.04
C GLN A 51 15.19 -2.05 -13.81
N GLN A 52 14.79 -1.77 -12.56
CA GLN A 52 13.93 -0.64 -12.19
C GLN A 52 12.59 -0.67 -12.93
N THR A 53 12.03 -1.87 -13.10
CA THR A 53 10.80 -2.10 -13.87
C THR A 53 9.76 -2.82 -13.05
N ILE A 54 8.49 -2.52 -13.32
CA ILE A 54 7.36 -3.29 -12.80
C ILE A 54 7.27 -4.59 -13.60
N ILE A 55 7.34 -5.72 -12.91
CA ILE A 55 7.29 -7.05 -13.50
C ILE A 55 6.01 -7.83 -13.16
N GLY A 56 5.20 -7.31 -12.23
CA GLY A 56 3.96 -7.94 -11.85
C GLY A 56 2.99 -6.97 -11.18
N LYS A 57 1.70 -7.25 -11.31
CA LYS A 57 0.63 -6.54 -10.61
C LYS A 57 -0.38 -7.57 -10.10
N PHE A 58 -0.83 -7.39 -8.88
CA PHE A 58 -1.97 -8.09 -8.32
C PHE A 58 -2.96 -7.04 -7.84
N HIS A 59 -4.25 -7.28 -8.08
CA HIS A 59 -5.31 -6.40 -7.62
C HIS A 59 -6.55 -7.24 -7.33
N SER A 60 -7.08 -7.10 -6.13
CA SER A 60 -8.34 -7.73 -5.76
C SER A 60 -9.08 -6.88 -4.76
N TYR A 61 -10.40 -6.82 -4.88
CA TYR A 61 -11.27 -6.35 -3.82
C TYR A 61 -11.52 -7.47 -2.79
N CYS A 62 -11.73 -7.07 -1.55
CA CYS A 62 -12.06 -7.95 -0.44
C CYS A 62 -13.43 -7.56 0.13
N ARG A 63 -14.29 -8.55 0.39
CA ARG A 63 -15.61 -8.30 0.98
C ARG A 63 -15.50 -8.29 2.52
N PRO A 64 -15.79 -7.16 3.20
CA PRO A 64 -15.80 -7.12 4.66
C PRO A 64 -16.95 -7.96 5.24
N VAL A 65 -16.71 -8.60 6.38
CA VAL A 65 -17.65 -9.50 7.06
C VAL A 65 -18.18 -8.95 8.38
N ILE A 66 -17.42 -8.10 9.08
CA ILE A 66 -17.84 -7.49 10.35
C ILE A 66 -18.79 -6.32 10.07
N LYS A 67 -18.40 -5.40 9.16
CA LYS A 67 -19.26 -4.32 8.66
C LYS A 67 -19.36 -4.38 7.13
N PRO A 68 -20.24 -5.23 6.56
CA PRO A 68 -20.36 -5.43 5.12
C PRO A 68 -20.82 -4.19 4.32
N ILE A 69 -21.28 -3.15 5.03
CA ILE A 69 -21.76 -1.91 4.44
C ILE A 69 -20.74 -0.82 4.73
N LEU A 70 -20.06 -0.35 3.68
CA LEU A 70 -19.11 0.75 3.78
C LEU A 70 -19.81 2.04 4.23
N SER A 71 -19.17 2.79 5.12
CA SER A 71 -19.65 4.10 5.54
C SER A 71 -19.52 5.12 4.40
N LYS A 72 -20.32 6.20 4.42
CA LYS A 72 -20.21 7.27 3.43
C LYS A 72 -18.79 7.85 3.40
N PHE A 73 -18.21 8.09 4.57
CA PHE A 73 -16.83 8.52 4.73
C PHE A 73 -15.85 7.59 4.02
N CYS A 74 -15.95 6.27 4.26
CA CYS A 74 -15.08 5.27 3.65
C CYS A 74 -15.21 5.24 2.12
N THR A 75 -16.43 5.27 1.60
CA THR A 75 -16.66 5.29 0.14
C THR A 75 -16.13 6.57 -0.52
N GLN A 76 -16.15 7.70 0.19
CA GLN A 76 -15.62 8.97 -0.33
C GLN A 76 -14.09 9.02 -0.28
N LEU A 77 -13.49 8.47 0.77
CA LEU A 77 -12.05 8.45 0.96
C LEU A 77 -11.36 7.49 -0.01
N THR A 78 -11.90 6.28 -0.15
CA THR A 78 -11.31 5.19 -0.97
C THR A 78 -11.82 5.17 -2.41
N SER A 79 -12.89 5.90 -2.72
CA SER A 79 -13.63 5.82 -3.99
C SER A 79 -14.24 4.44 -4.31
N ILE A 80 -14.16 3.46 -3.40
CA ILE A 80 -14.78 2.14 -3.54
C ILE A 80 -16.29 2.26 -3.34
N LYS A 81 -17.07 1.71 -4.28
CA LYS A 81 -18.53 1.69 -4.22
C LYS A 81 -19.05 0.30 -3.88
N LYS A 82 -20.23 0.29 -3.29
CA LYS A 82 -20.98 -0.90 -2.88
C LYS A 82 -21.47 -1.72 -4.07
#